data_AF-A0A8R1IED7-F1
#
_entry.id   AF-A0A8R1IED7-F1
#
_cell.length_a   1.000
_cell.length_b   1.000
_cell.length_c   1.000
_cell.angle_alpha   90.00
_cell.angle_beta   90.00
_cell.angle_gamma   90.00
#
_symmetry.space_group_name_H-M   'P 1'
#
loop_
_entity.id
_entity.type
_entity.pdbx_description
1 polymer ?
#
loop_
_entity_poly.entity_id
_entity_poly.type
_entity_poly.pdbx_seq_one_letter_code
_entity_poly.pdbx_strand_id
1 'polypeptide(L)' 'MLCGKITLELMKEPVIVPSGITYDREEIVQHLRRIGHFDPVTRKPLTENEIIPNYALKEVIEKFLDDNPWAKYEPGSMD' A
#
# COMPACT_ATOMS: atom_id res chain seq x y z
N MET A 1 -8.29 -1.46 8.34
CA MET A 1 -7.16 -0.50 8.37
C MET A 1 -6.75 -0.28 6.91
N LEU A 2 -7.00 0.93 6.36
CA LEU A 2 -6.86 1.25 4.93
C LEU A 2 -5.50 1.87 4.56
N CYS A 3 -4.69 2.18 5.56
CA CYS A 3 -3.36 2.74 5.38
C CYS A 3 -2.29 1.65 5.18
N GLY A 4 -1.24 2.01 4.43
CA GLY A 4 -0.06 1.19 4.20
C GLY A 4 0.75 0.94 5.47
N LYS A 5 1.72 0.03 5.38
CA LYS A 5 2.59 -0.35 6.51
C LYS A 5 3.94 0.37 6.53
N ILE A 6 4.23 1.21 5.54
CA ILE A 6 5.51 1.92 5.43
C ILE A 6 5.29 3.42 5.71
N THR A 7 4.49 4.14 4.91
CA THR A 7 4.22 5.57 5.14
C THR A 7 3.14 5.82 6.18
N LEU A 8 2.27 4.83 6.41
CA LEU A 8 1.04 4.95 7.19
C LEU A 8 -0.02 5.86 6.53
N GLU A 9 0.13 6.17 5.25
CA GLU A 9 -0.84 6.90 4.43
C GLU A 9 -1.86 5.96 3.79
N LEU A 10 -2.98 6.52 3.30
CA LEU A 10 -4.00 5.76 2.59
C LEU A 10 -3.42 5.14 1.31
N MET A 11 -3.60 3.83 1.12
CA MET A 11 -3.05 3.14 -0.05
C MET A 11 -3.77 3.58 -1.33
N LYS A 12 -2.99 3.94 -2.36
CA LYS A 12 -3.48 4.27 -3.69
C LYS A 12 -3.56 3.00 -4.55
N GLU A 13 -2.56 2.13 -4.43
CA GLU A 13 -2.51 0.83 -5.10
C GLU A 13 -2.24 -0.30 -4.11
N PRO A 14 -3.26 -0.81 -3.40
CA PRO A 14 -3.05 -1.86 -2.42
C PRO A 14 -2.58 -3.16 -3.09
N VAL A 15 -1.48 -3.71 -2.59
CA VAL A 15 -0.90 -4.98 -3.02
C VAL A 15 -0.64 -5.89 -1.83
N ILE A 16 -0.93 -7.18 -1.99
CA ILE A 16 -0.73 -8.21 -0.98
C ILE A 16 0.51 -9.05 -1.31
N VAL A 17 1.26 -9.41 -0.28
CA VAL A 17 2.45 -10.27 -0.37
C VAL A 17 2.17 -11.65 0.27
N PRO A 18 3.02 -12.68 0.10
CA PRO A 18 2.76 -14.04 0.59
C PRO A 18 2.56 -14.15 2.12
N SER A 19 3.07 -13.21 2.90
CA SER A 19 2.82 -13.14 4.34
C SER A 19 1.40 -12.71 4.71
N GLY A 20 0.58 -12.33 3.73
CA GLY A 20 -0.79 -11.84 3.89
C GLY A 20 -0.88 -10.35 4.20
N ILE A 21 0.24 -9.63 4.25
CA ILE A 21 0.27 -8.20 4.55
C ILE A 21 0.00 -7.40 3.27
N THR A 22 -0.78 -6.34 3.39
CA THR A 22 -1.04 -5.40 2.29
C THR A 22 -0.28 -4.09 2.48
N TYR A 23 0.33 -3.60 1.40
CA TYR A 23 1.11 -2.37 1.32
C TYR A 23 0.58 -1.51 0.17
N ASP A 24 0.97 -0.24 0.12
CA ASP A 24 0.92 0.49 -1.14
C ASP A 24 2.01 -0.02 -2.08
N ARG A 25 1.70 -0.17 -3.38
CA ARG A 25 2.63 -0.69 -4.39
C ARG A 25 3.91 0.11 -4.44
N GLU A 26 3.83 1.44 -4.49
CA GLU A 26 5.00 2.29 -4.68
C GLU A 26 5.97 2.08 -3.51
N GLU A 27 5.45 2.08 -2.29
CA GLU A 27 6.23 1.93 -1.07
C GLU A 27 6.95 0.59 -0.99
N ILE A 28 6.24 -0.52 -1.23
CA ILE A 28 6.86 -1.85 -1.13
C ILE A 28 7.88 -2.08 -2.23
N VAL A 29 7.63 -1.59 -3.45
CA VAL A 29 8.60 -1.68 -4.55
C VAL A 29 9.85 -0.84 -4.24
N GLN A 30 9.68 0.38 -3.72
CA GLN A 30 10.82 1.20 -3.29
C GLN A 30 11.62 0.54 -2.17
N HIS A 31 10.96 -0.08 -1.18
CA HIS A 31 11.63 -0.84 -0.12
C HIS A 31 12.46 -1.99 -0.70
N LEU A 32 11.88 -2.80 -1.58
CA LEU A 32 12.59 -3.94 -2.19
C LEU A 32 13.81 -3.51 -3.00
N ARG A 33 13.77 -2.34 -3.65
CA ARG A 33 14.86 -1.81 -4.47
C ARG A 33 15.95 -1.11 -3.66
N ARG A 34 15.59 -0.40 -2.59
CA ARG A 34 16.50 0.47 -1.84
C ARG A 34 17.02 -0.15 -0.55
N ILE A 35 16.23 -0.98 0.10
CA ILE A 35 16.52 -1.53 1.43
C ILE A 35 16.87 -3.02 1.34
N GLY A 36 16.06 -3.81 0.63
CA GLY A 36 16.39 -5.20 0.33
C GLY A 36 15.19 -6.12 0.13
N HIS A 37 15.47 -7.34 -0.34
CA HIS A 37 14.49 -8.34 -0.75
C HIS A 37 13.87 -9.12 0.42
N PHE A 38 13.20 -8.40 1.31
CA PHE A 38 12.48 -8.97 2.45
C PHE A 38 11.23 -8.16 2.78
N ASP A 39 10.21 -8.84 3.30
CA ASP A 39 9.00 -8.24 3.83
C ASP A 39 9.34 -7.27 5.00
N PRO A 40 8.95 -5.98 4.93
CA PRO A 40 9.28 -4.98 5.95
C PRO A 40 8.90 -5.37 7.40
N VAL A 41 7.80 -6.11 7.55
CA VAL A 41 7.21 -6.46 8.85
C VAL A 41 7.70 -7.83 9.31
N THR A 42 7.55 -8.86 8.47
CA THR A 42 7.87 -10.24 8.87
C THR A 42 9.33 -10.61 8.68
N ARG A 43 10.09 -9.80 7.92
CA ARG A 43 11.49 -10.03 7.53
C ARG A 43 11.72 -11.32 6.74
N LYS A 44 10.66 -11.99 6.27
CA LYS A 44 10.76 -13.14 5.37
C LYS A 44 11.26 -12.67 3.99
N PRO A 45 11.97 -13.51 3.22
CA PRO A 45 12.35 -13.19 1.84
C PRO A 45 11.13 -12.77 1.01
N LEU A 46 11.31 -11.74 0.19
CA LEU A 46 10.25 -11.21 -0.66
C LEU A 46 10.88 -10.60 -1.91
N THR A 47 10.29 -10.88 -3.07
CA THR A 47 10.67 -10.31 -4.37
C THR A 47 9.51 -9.56 -5.02
N GLU A 48 9.80 -8.69 -5.99
CA GLU A 48 8.76 -7.88 -6.66
C GLU A 48 7.72 -8.77 -7.39
N ASN A 49 8.11 -9.95 -7.86
CA ASN A 49 7.23 -10.88 -8.57
C ASN A 49 6.19 -11.57 -7.67
N GLU A 50 6.38 -11.52 -6.35
CA GLU A 50 5.47 -12.10 -5.37
C GLU A 50 4.44 -11.08 -4.87
N ILE A 51 4.51 -9.83 -5.34
CA ILE A 51 3.57 -8.77 -5.02
C ILE A 51 2.36 -8.89 -5.95
N ILE A 52 1.18 -9.10 -5.38
CA ILE A 52 -0.07 -9.30 -6.14
C ILE A 52 -1.03 -8.14 -5.86
N PRO A 53 -1.75 -7.58 -6.85
CA PRO A 53 -2.79 -6.59 -6.60
C PRO A 53 -3.87 -7.11 -5.63
N ASN A 54 -4.24 -6.29 -4.64
CA ASN A 54 -5.35 -6.59 -3.74
C ASN A 54 -6.61 -5.82 -4.21
N TYR A 55 -7.29 -6.35 -5.23
CA TYR A 55 -8.46 -5.70 -5.83
C TYR A 55 -9.62 -5.51 -4.86
N ALA A 56 -9.87 -6.47 -3.96
CA ALA A 56 -10.92 -6.34 -2.96
C ALA A 56 -10.66 -5.15 -2.02
N LEU A 57 -9.41 -4.95 -1.58
CA LEU A 57 -9.10 -3.77 -0.76
C LEU A 57 -9.13 -2.48 -1.58
N LYS A 58 -8.76 -2.52 -2.86
CA LYS A 58 -8.87 -1.36 -3.75
C LYS A 58 -10.32 -0.87 -3.84
N GLU A 59 -11.28 -1.76 -4.08
CA GLU A 59 -12.71 -1.41 -4.09
C GLU A 59 -13.19 -0.82 -2.76
N VAL A 60 -12.72 -1.36 -1.63
CA VAL A 60 -13.06 -0.84 -0.30
C VAL A 60 -12.49 0.57 -0.08
N ILE A 61 -11.26 0.83 -0.53
CA ILE A 61 -10.63 2.16 -0.44
C ILE A 61 -11.34 3.15 -1.35
N GLU A 62 -11.64 2.77 -2.60
CA GLU A 62 -12.38 3.61 -3.55
C GLU A 62 -13.75 3.98 -3.00
N LYS A 63 -14.50 3.00 -2.47
CA LYS A 63 -15.77 3.27 -1.80
C LYS A 63 -15.60 4.21 -0.60
N PHE A 64 -14.58 4.00 0.23
CA PHE A 64 -14.31 4.88 1.36
C PHE A 64 -14.06 6.32 0.89
N LEU A 65 -13.29 6.51 -0.17
CA LEU A 65 -12.97 7.82 -0.74
C LEU A 65 -14.19 8.50 -1.40
N ASP A 66 -15.11 7.74 -1.96
CA ASP A 66 -16.37 8.26 -2.50
C ASP A 66 -17.31 8.73 -1.38
N ASP A 67 -17.39 7.96 -0.29
CA ASP A 67 -18.16 8.34 0.89
C ASP A 67 -17.46 9.47 1.70
N ASN A 68 -16.14 9.65 1.52
CA ASN A 68 -15.32 10.61 2.26
C ASN A 68 -14.38 11.41 1.33
N PRO A 69 -14.90 12.34 0.51
CA PRO A 69 -14.09 13.10 -0.44
C PRO A 69 -12.96 13.91 0.22
N TRP A 70 -13.16 14.34 1.47
CA TRP A 70 -12.15 15.07 2.25
C TRP A 70 -10.85 14.27 2.44
N ALA A 71 -10.92 12.94 2.38
CA ALA A 71 -9.75 12.07 2.52
C ALA A 71 -8.91 11.94 1.24
N LYS A 72 -9.40 12.45 0.08
CA LYS A 72 -8.62 12.54 -1.16
C LYS A 72 -7.56 13.65 -1.10
N TYR A 73 -7.71 14.62 -0.20
CA TYR A 73 -6.84 15.78 -0.13
C TYR A 73 -5.68 15.54 0.85
N GLU A 74 -4.44 15.64 0.35
CA GLU A 74 -3.27 15.74 1.22
C GLU A 74 -3.12 17.21 1.67
N PRO A 75 -3.01 17.50 2.98
CA PRO A 75 -2.80 18.87 3.46
C PRO A 75 -1.55 19.48 2.82
N GLY A 76 -1.73 20.49 1.96
CA GLY A 76 -0.64 21.14 1.22
C GLY A 76 -0.68 20.94 -0.29
N SER A 77 -1.54 20.06 -0.80
CA SER A 77 -1.95 20.05 -2.21
C SER A 77 -2.96 21.17 -2.46
N MET A 78 -2.46 22.40 -2.60
CA MET A 78 -3.25 23.51 -3.14
C MET A 78 -3.28 23.35 -4.67
N ASP A 79 -4.47 23.15 -5.22
CA ASP A 79 -4.77 23.64 -6.58
C ASP A 79 -4.74 25.17 -6.59
#